data_AF-A0AAW3AYT2-F1
#
_entry.id   AF-A0AAW3AYT2-F1
#
_cell.length_a   1.000
_cell.length_b   1.000
_cell.length_c   1.000
_cell.angle_alpha   90.00
_cell.angle_beta   90.00
_cell.angle_gamma   90.00
#
_symmetry.space_group_name_H-M   'P 1'
#
loop_
_entity.id
_entity.type
_entity.pdbx_description
1 polymer ?
#
loop_
_entity_poly.entity_id
_entity_poly.type
_entity_poly.pdbx_seq_one_letter_code
_entity_poly.pdbx_strand_id
1 'polypeptide(L)'
;MKIVVHVREKIIPLQCGDGTQEVVWLGNAALIHYDASFGKRFGPPVLIRKEGGVPCDLGARVCDVLEDGQHVFVTLECDRAE
;
A
#
# COMPACT_ATOMS: atom_id res chain seq x y z
N MET A 1 -3.32 11.34 -9.66
CA MET A 1 -2.91 9.93 -9.49
C MET A 1 -3.84 9.21 -8.53
N LYS A 2 -4.42 8.09 -8.97
CA LYS A 2 -5.18 7.13 -8.16
C LYS A 2 -4.42 5.81 -8.13
N ILE A 3 -4.25 5.22 -6.96
CA ILE A 3 -3.65 3.88 -6.81
C ILE A 3 -4.67 2.94 -6.18
N VAL A 4 -4.72 1.69 -6.64
CA VAL A 4 -5.61 0.67 -6.09
C VAL A 4 -4.81 -0.24 -5.16
N VAL A 5 -5.02 -0.09 -3.86
CA VAL A 5 -4.26 -0.80 -2.83
C VAL A 5 -5.03 -2.01 -2.34
N HIS A 6 -4.44 -3.19 -2.48
CA HIS A 6 -4.96 -4.46 -1.97
C HIS A 6 -4.34 -4.72 -0.60
N VAL A 7 -5.20 -4.79 0.42
CA VAL A 7 -4.83 -5.18 1.78
C VAL A 7 -5.65 -6.42 2.11
N ARG A 8 -4.99 -7.58 2.09
CA ARG A 8 -5.63 -8.90 2.26
C ARG A 8 -6.86 -9.04 1.33
N GLU A 9 -8.07 -9.10 1.90
CA GLU A 9 -9.32 -9.26 1.16
C GLU A 9 -9.96 -7.95 0.69
N LYS A 10 -9.42 -6.79 1.08
CA LYS A 10 -10.00 -5.49 0.76
C LYS A 10 -9.23 -4.76 -0.33
N ILE A 11 -9.99 -4.12 -1.22
CA ILE A 11 -9.49 -3.28 -2.30
C ILE A 11 -9.82 -1.82 -1.99
N ILE A 12 -8.79 -1.00 -1.81
CA ILE A 12 -8.91 0.36 -1.29
C ILE A 12 -8.31 1.34 -2.31
N PRO A 13 -9.14 2.06 -3.08
CA PRO A 13 -8.65 3.09 -3.99
C PRO A 13 -8.20 4.34 -3.20
N LEU A 14 -6.96 4.76 -3.40
CA LEU A 14 -6.39 5.98 -2.79
C LEU A 14 -6.16 7.06 -3.82
N GLN A 15 -6.59 8.28 -3.50
CA GLN A 15 -6.24 9.48 -4.25
C GLN A 15 -4.88 9.99 -3.77
N CYS A 16 -3.91 10.00 -4.67
CA CYS A 16 -2.51 10.34 -4.39
C CYS A 16 -2.12 11.75 -4.88
N GLY A 17 -3.04 12.51 -5.48
CA GLY A 17 -2.73 13.82 -6.06
C GLY A 17 -1.64 13.68 -7.12
N ASP A 18 -0.53 14.39 -6.95
CA ASP A 18 0.65 14.34 -7.84
C ASP A 18 1.56 13.11 -7.58
N GLY A 19 1.25 12.26 -6.59
CA GLY A 19 2.00 11.03 -6.29
C GLY A 19 3.36 11.28 -5.62
N THR A 20 3.53 12.41 -4.96
CA THR A 20 4.82 12.85 -4.40
C THR A 20 5.20 12.19 -3.08
N GLN A 21 4.24 11.57 -2.39
CA GLN A 21 4.43 10.80 -1.18
C GLN A 21 5.26 9.55 -1.42
N GLU A 22 5.85 9.01 -0.35
CA GLU A 22 6.57 7.75 -0.38
C GLU A 22 5.62 6.56 -0.57
N VAL A 23 6.11 5.48 -1.17
CA VAL A 23 5.34 4.25 -1.39
C VAL A 23 4.79 3.67 -0.09
N VAL A 24 5.54 3.72 1.02
CA VAL A 24 5.07 3.25 2.34
C VAL A 24 3.79 3.94 2.80
N TRP A 25 3.55 5.19 2.36
CA TRP A 25 2.33 5.93 2.66
C TRP A 25 1.09 5.20 2.14
N LEU A 26 1.16 4.50 1.00
CA LEU A 26 0.03 3.76 0.44
C LEU A 26 -0.47 2.69 1.41
N GLY A 27 0.45 1.95 2.04
CA GLY A 27 0.10 0.92 3.03
C GLY A 27 -0.52 1.54 4.29
N ASN A 28 0.10 2.60 4.81
CA ASN A 28 -0.39 3.29 6.01
C ASN A 28 -1.77 3.92 5.79
N ALA A 29 -1.96 4.62 4.66
CA ALA A 29 -3.22 5.24 4.29
C ALA A 29 -4.32 4.19 4.04
N ALA A 30 -3.98 3.07 3.38
CA ALA A 30 -4.94 1.99 3.19
C ALA A 30 -5.39 1.36 4.51
N LEU A 31 -4.50 1.22 5.51
CA LEU A 31 -4.84 0.69 6.83
C LEU A 31 -5.89 1.52 7.58
N ILE A 32 -5.92 2.84 7.39
CA ILE A 32 -6.96 3.71 7.96
C ILE A 32 -8.36 3.31 7.46
N HIS A 33 -8.44 2.83 6.22
CA HIS A 33 -9.69 2.37 5.60
C HIS A 33 -9.90 0.85 5.72
N TYR A 34 -8.87 0.09 6.08
CA TYR A 34 -8.93 -1.36 6.18
C TYR A 34 -9.74 -1.81 7.39
N ASP A 35 -9.51 -1.23 8.57
CA ASP A 35 -10.16 -1.68 9.80
C ASP A 35 -10.33 -0.57 10.84
N ALA A 36 -11.25 -0.78 11.79
CA ALA A 36 -11.60 0.22 12.81
C ALA A 36 -10.50 0.46 13.86
N SER A 37 -9.48 -0.41 13.93
CA SER A 37 -8.28 -0.22 14.76
C SER A 37 -7.20 0.60 14.06
N PHE A 38 -7.43 1.01 12.81
CA PHE A 38 -6.49 1.79 12.00
C PHE A 38 -5.11 1.10 11.88
N GLY A 39 -5.11 -0.22 11.64
CA GLY A 39 -3.89 -1.01 11.48
C GLY A 39 -3.19 -1.47 12.77
N LYS A 40 -3.62 -1.02 13.95
CA LYS A 40 -2.97 -1.37 15.23
C LYS A 40 -2.88 -2.88 15.50
N ARG A 41 -3.82 -3.66 14.98
CA ARG A 41 -3.86 -5.12 15.16
C ARG A 41 -2.93 -5.89 14.21
N PHE A 42 -2.49 -5.27 13.12
CA PHE A 42 -1.75 -5.95 12.05
C PHE A 42 -0.28 -5.53 11.96
N GLY A 43 0.08 -4.44 12.63
CA GLY A 43 1.39 -3.83 12.53
C GLY A 43 1.56 -3.02 11.24
N PRO A 44 2.75 -2.45 11.02
CA PRO A 44 3.02 -1.60 9.86
C PRO A 44 3.01 -2.40 8.55
N PRO A 45 2.82 -1.73 7.40
CA PRO A 45 3.11 -2.32 6.09
C PRO A 45 4.61 -2.58 5.98
N VAL A 46 4.98 -3.80 5.60
CA VAL A 46 6.38 -4.25 5.55
C VAL A 46 6.84 -4.60 4.13
N LEU A 47 5.91 -4.68 3.18
CA LEU A 47 6.20 -4.86 1.77
C LEU A 47 5.03 -4.37 0.92
N ILE A 48 5.35 -3.72 -0.19
CA ILE A 48 4.39 -3.32 -1.22
C ILE A 48 4.89 -3.83 -2.55
N ARG A 49 4.04 -4.55 -3.28
CA ARG A 49 4.37 -5.14 -4.59
C ARG A 49 3.38 -4.69 -5.65
N LYS A 50 3.86 -4.55 -6.89
CA LYS A 50 3.00 -4.41 -8.07
C LYS A 50 2.35 -5.75 -8.41
N GLU A 51 1.40 -5.70 -9.34
CA GLU A 51 0.96 -6.91 -10.03
C GLU A 51 2.17 -7.67 -10.64
N GLY A 52 2.14 -9.00 -10.56
CA GLY A 52 3.29 -9.85 -10.91
C GLY A 52 4.35 -10.00 -9.80
N GLY A 53 4.15 -9.41 -8.62
CA GLY A 53 4.97 -9.64 -7.44
C GLY A 53 6.25 -8.81 -7.34
N VAL A 54 6.43 -7.82 -8.24
CA VAL A 54 7.60 -6.94 -8.25
C VAL A 54 7.56 -6.01 -7.02
N PRO A 55 8.55 -6.07 -6.11
CA PRO A 55 8.57 -5.21 -4.93
C PRO A 55 8.84 -3.75 -5.33
N CYS A 56 8.15 -2.83 -4.66
CA CYS A 56 8.45 -1.41 -4.70
C CYS A 56 9.42 -1.06 -3.57
N ASP A 57 10.33 -0.12 -3.82
CA ASP A 57 11.06 0.54 -2.75
C ASP A 57 10.08 1.38 -1.93
N LEU A 58 10.00 1.12 -0.64
CA LEU A 58 9.08 1.78 0.28
C LEU A 58 9.40 3.27 0.45
N GLY A 59 10.65 3.69 0.25
CA GLY A 59 11.07 5.10 0.33
C GLY A 59 10.99 5.85 -1.00
N ALA A 60 10.72 5.16 -2.12
CA ALA A 60 10.56 5.83 -3.41
C ALA A 60 9.24 6.61 -3.46
N ARG A 61 9.17 7.63 -4.31
CA ARG A 61 7.91 8.37 -4.52
C ARG A 61 6.97 7.55 -5.37
N VAL A 62 5.67 7.61 -5.07
CA VAL A 62 4.64 6.87 -5.80
C VAL A 62 4.70 7.17 -7.30
N CYS A 63 4.82 8.44 -7.69
CA CYS A 63 4.89 8.86 -9.10
C CYS A 63 6.13 8.37 -9.86
N ASP A 64 7.22 8.05 -9.15
CA ASP A 64 8.48 7.61 -9.78
C ASP A 64 8.42 6.11 -10.13
N VAL A 65 7.54 5.35 -9.45
CA VAL A 65 7.53 3.88 -9.54
C VAL A 65 6.17 3.28 -9.86
N LEU A 66 5.08 4.05 -9.86
CA LEU A 66 3.73 3.59 -10.16
C LEU A 66 3.03 4.47 -11.20
N GLU A 67 2.06 3.87 -11.90
CA GLU A 67 1.20 4.54 -12.88
C GLU A 67 -0.20 4.83 -12.31
N ASP A 68 -0.90 5.80 -12.90
CA ASP A 68 -2.30 6.08 -12.54
C ASP A 68 -3.18 4.86 -12.78
N GLY A 69 -4.01 4.52 -11.80
CA GLY A 69 -4.88 3.34 -11.80
C GLY A 69 -4.18 2.04 -11.42
N GLN A 70 -2.86 2.02 -11.19
CA GLN A 70 -2.13 0.78 -10.95
C GLN A 70 -2.51 0.09 -9.64
N HIS A 71 -2.49 -1.25 -9.67
CA HIS A 71 -2.77 -2.10 -8.53
C HIS A 71 -1.47 -2.45 -7.77
N VAL A 72 -1.53 -2.37 -6.44
CA VAL A 72 -0.45 -2.79 -5.54
C VAL A 72 -0.98 -3.64 -4.41
N PHE A 73 -0.14 -4.51 -3.87
CA PHE A 73 -0.47 -5.49 -2.85
C PHE A 73 0.41 -5.26 -1.62
N VAL A 74 -0.22 -5.11 -0.46
CA VAL A 74 0.43 -4.81 0.80
C VAL A 74 0.58 -6.09 1.62
N THR A 75 1.78 -6.32 2.16
CA THR A 75 2.02 -7.31 3.22
C THR A 75 2.24 -6.56 4.53
N LEU A 76 1.56 -7.00 5.59
CA LEU A 76 1.64 -6.40 6.93
C LEU A 76 2.63 -7.18 7.80
N GLU A 77 3.11 -6.57 8.87
CA GLU A 77 4.07 -7.21 9.80
C GLU A 77 3.53 -8.53 10.37
N CYS A 78 2.25 -8.57 10.76
CA CYS A 78 1.61 -9.78 11.26
C CYS A 78 1.59 -10.93 10.24
N ASP A 79 1.66 -10.65 8.95
CA ASP A 79 1.65 -11.65 7.87
C ASP A 79 3.04 -12.29 7.66
N ARG A 80 4.11 -11.77 8.28
CA ARG A 80 5.47 -12.35 8.17
C ARG A 80 5.69 -13.54 9.08
N ALA A 81 4.79 -13.78 10.04
CA ALA A 81 4.92 -14.82 11.06
C ALA A 81 4.29 -16.16 10.67
N GLU A 82 3.78 -16.29 9.44
CA GLU A 82 3.23 -17.53 8.87
C GLU A 82 4.23 -18.28 7.99
#